data_AF-A0A382MSZ5-F1
#
_entry.id   AF-A0A382MSZ5-F1
#
_cell.length_a   1.000
_cell.length_b   1.000
_cell.length_c   1.000
_cell.angle_alpha   90.00
_cell.angle_beta   90.00
_cell.angle_gamma   90.00
#
_symmetry.space_group_name_H-M   'P 1'
#
loop_
_entity.id
_entity.type
_entity.pdbx_description
1 polymer ?
#
loop_
_entity_poly.entity_id
_entity_poly.type
_entity_poly.pdbx_seq_one_letter_code
_entity_poly.pdbx_strand_id
1 'polypeptide(L)'
;MEFDEFMGMSEKDKYLEDNPHISQVPVMFSYVGDHIMGVGPKVDSGFTERMQQIANSHPGSPLADRYGKSSHKEIKTRNVLKKHKVI
;
A
#
# COMPACT_ATOMS: atom_id res chain seq x y z
N MET A 1 -28.09 -9.50 25.80
CA MET A 1 -28.65 -9.16 24.48
C MET A 1 -27.66 -8.23 23.83
N GLU A 2 -27.37 -8.44 22.55
CA GLU A 2 -26.47 -7.61 21.75
C GLU A 2 -27.34 -6.69 20.88
N PHE A 3 -26.95 -5.43 20.75
CA PHE A 3 -27.67 -4.43 19.96
C PHE A 3 -26.66 -3.46 19.32
N ASP A 4 -27.00 -2.96 18.14
CA ASP A 4 -26.19 -1.99 17.40
C ASP A 4 -26.90 -0.63 17.39
N GLU A 5 -26.17 0.43 17.75
CA GLU A 5 -26.67 1.81 17.72
C GLU A 5 -25.61 2.73 17.09
N PHE A 6 -26.03 3.54 16.11
CA PHE A 6 -25.17 4.50 15.45
C PHE A 6 -25.26 5.85 16.14
N MET A 7 -24.14 6.34 16.67
CA MET A 7 -24.06 7.62 17.37
C MET A 7 -22.74 8.35 17.08
N GLY A 8 -22.69 9.66 17.31
CA GLY A 8 -21.45 10.42 17.22
C GLY A 8 -20.47 10.03 18.33
N MET A 9 -19.16 10.12 18.08
CA MET A 9 -18.14 9.75 19.08
C MET A 9 -18.29 10.56 20.38
N SER A 10 -18.67 11.84 20.29
CA SER A 10 -18.92 12.71 21.46
C SER A 10 -20.17 12.34 22.27
N GLU A 11 -21.14 11.70 21.63
CA GLU A 11 -22.37 11.23 22.29
C GLU A 11 -22.15 9.87 22.94
N LYS A 12 -21.30 9.03 22.32
CA LYS A 12 -20.89 7.71 22.83
C LYS A 12 -20.34 7.79 24.25
N ASP A 13 -19.47 8.76 24.53
CA ASP A 13 -18.81 8.85 25.83
C ASP A 13 -19.83 9.14 26.94
N LYS A 14 -20.75 10.08 26.72
CA LYS A 14 -21.86 10.38 27.66
C LYS A 14 -22.80 9.19 27.83
N TYR A 15 -23.12 8.51 26.72
CA TYR A 15 -24.00 7.34 26.74
C TYR A 15 -23.43 6.20 27.59
N LEU A 16 -22.11 5.95 27.50
CA LEU A 16 -21.43 4.93 28.30
C LEU A 16 -21.28 5.33 29.78
N GLU A 17 -21.13 6.62 30.08
CA GLU A 17 -21.17 7.14 31.46
C GLU A 17 -22.54 6.95 32.11
N ASP A 18 -23.61 7.29 31.40
CA ASP A 18 -24.99 7.19 31.90
C ASP A 18 -25.49 5.73 31.98
N ASN A 19 -24.88 4.82 31.21
CA ASN A 19 -25.29 3.41 31.12
C ASN A 19 -24.12 2.45 31.43
N PRO A 20 -23.69 2.32 32.70
CA PRO A 20 -22.52 1.53 33.10
C PRO A 20 -22.68 0.01 32.90
N HIS A 21 -23.89 -0.44 32.55
CA HIS A 21 -24.19 -1.84 32.23
C HIS A 21 -23.93 -2.18 30.75
N ILE A 22 -23.62 -1.17 29.93
CA ILE A 22 -23.34 -1.30 28.50
C ILE A 22 -21.84 -1.14 28.28
N SER A 23 -21.23 -2.06 27.54
CA SER A 23 -19.81 -2.01 27.20
C SER A 23 -19.63 -2.07 25.69
N GLN A 24 -18.74 -1.24 25.15
CA GLN A 24 -18.36 -1.31 23.75
C GLN A 24 -17.60 -2.61 23.48
N VAL A 25 -18.13 -3.46 22.60
CA VAL A 25 -17.42 -4.63 22.08
C VAL A 25 -16.45 -4.17 20.99
N PRO A 26 -15.18 -4.60 20.99
CA PRO A 26 -14.25 -4.27 19.91
C PRO A 26 -14.74 -4.90 18.60
N VAL A 27 -15.27 -4.07 17.70
CA VAL A 27 -15.59 -4.50 16.33
C VAL A 27 -14.33 -4.41 15.48
N MET A 28 -14.06 -5.45 14.70
CA MET A 28 -12.97 -5.45 13.73
C MET A 28 -13.21 -4.30 12.73
N PHE A 29 -12.22 -3.42 12.59
CA PHE A 29 -12.33 -2.28 11.69
C PHE A 29 -12.31 -2.74 10.24
N SER A 30 -13.24 -2.21 9.44
CA SER A 30 -13.29 -2.45 8.01
C SER A 30 -12.10 -1.79 7.33
N TYR A 31 -11.13 -2.62 7.01
CA TYR A 31 -9.97 -2.30 6.22
C TYR A 31 -10.37 -2.08 4.75
N VAL A 32 -10.21 -0.86 4.23
CA VAL A 32 -10.30 -0.63 2.78
C VAL A 32 -9.03 -1.19 2.14
N GLY A 33 -9.13 -2.37 1.55
CA GLY A 33 -8.03 -3.26 1.16
C GLY A 33 -7.08 -2.76 0.06
N ASP A 34 -7.17 -1.51 -0.38
CA ASP A 34 -6.27 -0.97 -1.41
C ASP A 34 -4.84 -0.72 -0.90
N HIS A 35 -4.65 -0.58 0.43
CA HIS A 35 -3.34 -0.26 1.02
C HIS A 35 -2.70 -1.41 1.83
N ILE A 36 -3.32 -2.58 1.92
CA ILE A 36 -2.91 -3.63 2.88
C ILE A 36 -1.88 -4.59 2.31
N MET A 37 -1.70 -4.63 0.99
CA MET A 37 -0.90 -5.69 0.35
C MET A 37 0.47 -5.22 -0.17
N GLY A 38 0.95 -4.03 0.20
CA GLY A 38 2.25 -3.52 -0.27
C GLY A 38 2.35 -3.31 -1.79
N VAL A 39 1.26 -3.59 -2.51
CA VAL A 39 1.01 -3.21 -3.89
C VAL A 39 0.22 -1.92 -3.76
N GLY A 40 0.84 -0.79 -4.09
CA GLY A 40 0.14 0.50 -4.07
C GLY A 40 -1.11 0.49 -4.97
N PRO A 41 -1.87 1.59 -4.98
CA PRO A 41 -3.12 1.69 -5.72
C PRO A 41 -2.97 1.10 -7.13
N LYS A 42 -3.92 0.26 -7.55
CA LYS A 42 -3.89 -0.31 -8.91
C LYS A 42 -3.82 0.84 -9.92
N VAL A 43 -2.67 0.96 -10.58
CA VAL A 43 -2.45 1.96 -11.62
C VAL A 43 -3.02 1.46 -12.95
N ASP A 44 -3.44 2.39 -13.80
CA ASP A 44 -3.92 2.05 -15.13
C ASP A 44 -2.78 1.70 -16.11
N SER A 45 -3.15 1.23 -17.30
CA SER A 45 -2.20 0.90 -18.36
C SER A 45 -1.45 2.13 -18.88
N GLY A 46 -2.12 3.28 -19.00
CA GLY A 46 -1.52 4.51 -19.52
C GLY A 46 -0.41 5.06 -18.62
N PHE A 47 -0.61 5.03 -17.31
CA PHE A 47 0.41 5.33 -16.32
C PHE A 47 1.61 4.40 -16.47
N THR A 48 1.35 3.09 -16.60
CA THR A 48 2.41 2.09 -16.76
C THR A 48 3.24 2.32 -18.03
N GLU A 49 2.61 2.64 -19.15
CA GLU A 49 3.29 2.95 -20.42
C GLU A 49 4.18 4.20 -20.30
N ARG A 50 3.67 5.26 -19.66
CA ARG A 50 4.46 6.48 -19.45
C ARG A 50 5.65 6.20 -18.54
N MET A 51 5.48 5.43 -17.48
CA MET A 51 6.57 5.03 -16.59
C MET A 51 7.61 4.17 -17.30
N GLN A 52 7.20 3.27 -18.20
CA GLN A 52 8.12 2.49 -19.05
C GLN A 52 8.94 3.40 -19.98
N GLN A 53 8.34 4.42 -20.61
CA GLN A 53 9.07 5.36 -21.46
C GLN A 53 10.12 6.16 -20.69
N ILE A 54 9.77 6.64 -19.49
CA ILE A 54 10.70 7.38 -18.62
C ILE A 54 11.83 6.45 -18.16
N ALA A 55 11.49 5.22 -17.75
CA ALA A 55 12.45 4.19 -17.36
C ALA A 55 13.45 3.87 -18.48
N ASN A 56 12.97 3.70 -19.72
CA ASN A 56 13.82 3.43 -20.87
C ASN A 56 14.75 4.62 -21.21
N SER A 57 14.29 5.85 -20.97
CA SER A 57 15.09 7.07 -21.15
C SER A 57 16.14 7.25 -20.05
N HIS A 58 15.90 6.69 -18.86
CA HIS A 58 16.76 6.80 -17.69
C HIS A 58 17.09 5.41 -17.08
N PRO A 59 17.88 4.57 -17.79
CA PRO A 59 18.08 3.16 -17.43
C PRO A 59 18.83 2.91 -16.11
N GLY A 60 19.54 3.91 -15.58
CA GLY A 60 20.22 3.85 -14.28
C GLY A 60 19.40 4.36 -13.10
N SER A 61 18.15 4.77 -13.31
CA SER A 61 17.32 5.33 -12.25
C SER A 61 16.62 4.25 -11.41
N PRO A 62 16.26 4.54 -10.15
CA PRO A 62 15.40 3.65 -9.35
C PRO A 62 14.01 3.39 -9.98
N LEU A 63 13.59 4.25 -10.93
CA LEU A 63 12.37 4.05 -11.69
C LEU A 63 12.56 2.95 -12.74
N ALA A 64 13.71 2.90 -13.40
CA ALA A 64 14.03 1.85 -14.37
C ALA A 64 14.15 0.47 -13.74
N ASP A 65 14.56 0.39 -12.47
CA ASP A 65 14.53 -0.87 -11.71
C ASP A 65 13.09 -1.38 -11.48
N ARG A 66 12.09 -0.47 -11.45
CA ARG A 66 10.67 -0.81 -11.19
C ARG A 66 9.83 -0.99 -12.45
N TYR A 67 10.04 -0.14 -13.45
CA TYR A 67 9.23 -0.07 -14.67
C TYR A 67 10.02 -0.31 -15.96
N GLY A 68 11.35 -0.50 -15.89
CA GLY A 68 12.18 -0.71 -17.07
C GLY A 68 12.10 -2.15 -17.60
N LYS A 69 12.19 -2.30 -18.92
CA LYS A 69 12.38 -3.61 -19.56
C LYS A 69 13.88 -3.90 -19.64
N SER A 70 14.41 -4.66 -18.68
CA SER A 70 15.80 -5.13 -18.74
C SER A 70 15.90 -6.48 -19.45
N SER A 71 16.88 -6.65 -20.33
CA SER A 71 17.22 -7.96 -20.90
C SER A 71 17.80 -8.89 -19.84
N HIS A 72 17.71 -10.20 -20.06
CA HIS A 72 18.24 -11.21 -19.13
C HIS A 72 19.76 -11.04 -18.88
N LYS A 73 20.50 -10.55 -19.90
CA LYS A 73 21.93 -10.24 -19.79
C LYS A 73 22.16 -9.06 -18.83
N GLU A 74 21.44 -7.96 -19.01
CA GLU A 74 21.56 -6.78 -18.15
C GLU A 74 21.20 -7.06 -16.70
N ILE A 75 20.16 -7.87 -16.46
CA ILE A 75 19.78 -8.30 -15.11
C ILE A 75 20.93 -9.08 -14.45
N LYS A 76 21.53 -10.05 -15.16
CA LYS A 76 22.66 -10.82 -14.63
C LYS A 76 23.88 -9.95 -14.37
N THR A 77 24.22 -9.07 -15.30
CA THR A 77 25.33 -8.11 -15.12
C THR A 77 25.10 -7.22 -13.90
N ARG A 78 23.90 -6.63 -13.76
CA ARG A 78 23.53 -5.79 -12.61
C ARG A 78 23.61 -6.57 -11.29
N ASN A 79 23.14 -7.82 -11.26
CA ASN A 79 23.22 -8.68 -10.07
C ASN A 79 24.66 -9.01 -9.68
N VAL A 80 25.54 -9.26 -10.65
CA VAL A 80 26.97 -9.47 -10.40
C VAL A 80 27.59 -8.19 -9.86
N LEU A 81 27.34 -7.04 -10.48
CA LEU A 81 27.87 -5.74 -10.01
C LEU A 81 27.39 -5.41 -8.58
N LYS A 82 26.11 -5.62 -8.27
CA LYS A 82 25.53 -5.48 -6.91
C LYS A 82 26.19 -6.45 -5.92
N LYS A 83 26.40 -7.71 -6.30
CA LYS A 83 27.09 -8.71 -5.46
C LYS A 83 28.51 -8.27 -5.11
N HIS A 84 29.20 -7.64 -6.05
CA HIS A 84 30.56 -7.12 -5.87
C HIS A 84 30.61 -5.68 -5.35
N LYS A 85 29.46 -5.08 -4.97
CA LYS A 85 29.34 -3.70 -4.43
C LYS A 85 29.99 -2.63 -5.31
N VAL A 86 30.01 -2.87 -6.62
CA VAL A 86 30.50 -1.90 -7.62
C VAL A 86 29.42 -0.85 -7.91
N ILE A 87 28.15 -1.23 -7.71
CA ILE A 87 26.94 -0.41 -7.77
C ILE A 87 26.00 -0.80 -6.63
#